data_AF-A0A6N7ECZ6-F1
#
_entry.id   AF-A0A6N7ECZ6-F1
#
_cell.length_a   1.000
_cell.length_b   1.000
_cell.length_c   1.000
_cell.angle_alpha   90.00
_cell.angle_beta   90.00
_cell.angle_gamma   90.00
#
_symmetry.space_group_name_H-M   'P 1'
#
loop_
_entity.id
_entity.type
_entity.pdbx_description
1 polymer ?
#
loop_
_entity_poly.entity_id
_entity_poly.type
_entity_poly.pdbx_seq_one_letter_code
_entity_poly.pdbx_strand_id
1 'polypeptide(L)'
;MTYREHSARLAQHLARLSSTRGSRILEPAGLEVALLGRHETIRLLQEAMAVATGRDTAKKADTIAFTARTTLGQAMNDPVMVLHQAIDNYPNPHAGSALMTVRSADLGSVTAGLWHQVARSAVLARHDLDTDKHAYTGQYRWSIVADVGAIAPVVQYLDHQLLAAARRINGAGHPVVDALAHATRHSPVTLLAAEVDSVARGGRLPDLTALQLPPVCPRPIRVTSMGTLLEAQRRLPVQIAQIEEVGPDILARTALGQARILVRAGDLLEVHNQWRGSTLARDLARQLGQIQPEPSDVTSLMPGDSTPLAQTTAMWQYLREQDAQGSQLRRQDLIALRGLVHHSPVVIEQLSRTADAQLTSGRWLISYAEGSAYRWDRYRFYDDDPRLVATLARVRKNFPAGDLTVTPSAVIESARTTLARSPRTKVARAARPDTPDKAVIPPPARQARARTIGL
;
A
#
# COMPACT_ATOMS: atom_id res chain seq x y z
N MET A 1 -4.76 -10.18 17.74
CA MET A 1 -4.44 -8.84 17.21
C MET A 1 -3.22 -8.99 16.33
N THR A 2 -3.09 -8.19 15.27
CA THR A 2 -2.00 -8.33 14.27
C THR A 2 -0.97 -7.20 14.43
N TYR A 3 0.24 -7.39 13.87
CA TYR A 3 1.28 -6.35 13.77
C TYR A 3 0.71 -4.98 13.33
N ARG A 4 -0.22 -4.98 12.38
CA ARG A 4 -0.83 -3.77 11.82
C ARG A 4 -1.61 -2.95 12.85
N GLU A 5 -2.37 -3.61 13.71
CA GLU A 5 -3.17 -2.96 14.75
C GLU A 5 -2.28 -2.31 15.79
N HIS A 6 -1.21 -3.00 16.21
CA HIS A 6 -0.26 -2.47 17.18
C HIS A 6 0.64 -1.37 16.59
N SER A 7 1.04 -1.48 15.32
CA SER A 7 1.73 -0.44 14.55
C SER A 7 0.87 0.83 14.41
N ALA A 8 -0.44 0.68 14.14
CA ALA A 8 -1.36 1.82 14.06
C ALA A 8 -1.57 2.51 15.41
N ARG A 9 -1.73 1.74 16.50
CA ARG A 9 -1.80 2.29 17.86
C ARG A 9 -0.53 3.03 18.24
N LEU A 10 0.64 2.46 17.96
CA LEU A 10 1.93 3.12 18.13
C LEU A 10 1.95 4.49 17.42
N ALA A 11 1.53 4.53 16.15
CA ALA A 11 1.38 5.77 15.39
C ALA A 11 0.42 6.78 16.05
N GLN A 12 -0.72 6.35 16.59
CA GLN A 12 -1.64 7.23 17.32
C GLN A 12 -0.96 7.89 18.53
N HIS A 13 -0.21 7.12 19.31
CA HIS A 13 0.49 7.63 20.48
C HIS A 13 1.61 8.61 20.09
N LEU A 14 2.41 8.29 19.07
CA LEU A 14 3.46 9.17 18.55
C LEU A 14 2.90 10.47 17.96
N ALA A 15 1.76 10.42 17.28
CA ALA A 15 1.06 11.61 16.80
C ALA A 15 0.62 12.52 17.94
N ARG A 16 0.06 11.97 19.03
CA ARG A 16 -0.33 12.74 20.22
C ARG A 16 0.86 13.37 20.92
N LEU A 17 1.99 12.65 21.01
CA LEU A 17 3.23 13.19 21.59
C LEU A 17 3.81 14.32 20.74
N SER A 18 3.79 14.19 19.42
CA SER A 18 4.34 15.22 18.52
C SER A 18 3.50 16.50 18.50
N SER A 19 2.17 16.41 18.64
CA SER A 19 1.28 17.59 18.67
C SER A 19 1.32 18.38 19.99
N THR A 20 1.51 17.70 21.13
CA THR A 20 1.41 18.32 22.46
C THR A 20 2.69 19.00 22.94
N ARG A 21 3.85 18.74 22.31
CA ARG A 21 5.19 19.24 22.70
C ARG A 21 5.61 18.94 24.16
N GLY A 22 4.85 18.12 24.89
CA GLY A 22 5.07 17.82 26.30
C GLY A 22 6.38 17.09 26.56
N SER A 23 6.97 16.43 25.56
CA SER A 23 8.22 15.67 25.72
C SER A 23 9.43 16.56 26.05
N ARG A 24 9.31 17.89 25.90
CA ARG A 24 10.36 18.88 26.25
C ARG A 24 10.51 19.11 27.76
N ILE A 25 9.44 18.89 28.51
CA ILE A 25 9.34 19.23 29.94
C ILE A 25 9.25 17.99 30.83
N LEU A 26 9.61 16.82 30.29
CA LEU A 26 9.61 15.57 31.04
C LEU A 26 10.52 15.67 32.27
N GLU A 27 10.03 15.15 33.39
CA GLU A 27 10.78 14.90 34.62
C GLU A 27 11.74 13.70 34.43
N PRO A 28 12.72 13.48 35.33
CA PRO A 28 13.72 12.41 35.18
C PRO A 28 13.12 11.03 34.90
N ALA A 29 12.12 10.60 35.67
CA ALA A 29 11.42 9.33 35.45
C ALA A 29 10.67 9.30 34.12
N GLY A 30 10.05 10.43 33.73
CA GLY A 30 9.39 10.55 32.42
C GLY A 30 10.36 10.50 31.25
N LEU A 31 11.57 11.05 31.39
CA LEU A 31 12.63 10.98 30.40
C LEU A 31 13.12 9.54 30.23
N GLU A 32 13.29 8.80 31.32
CA GLU A 32 13.71 7.40 31.25
C GLU A 32 12.70 6.51 30.49
N VAL A 33 11.40 6.68 30.78
CA VAL A 33 10.33 5.97 30.06
C VAL A 33 10.26 6.40 28.59
N ALA A 34 10.52 7.67 28.30
CA ALA A 34 10.58 8.15 26.93
C ALA A 34 11.75 7.55 26.14
N LEU A 35 12.93 7.41 26.77
CA LEU A 35 14.07 6.74 26.16
C LEU A 35 13.79 5.26 25.91
N LEU A 36 13.08 4.58 26.82
CA LEU A 36 12.61 3.21 26.61
C LEU A 36 11.63 3.11 25.43
N GLY A 37 10.61 3.98 25.38
CA GLY A 37 9.64 3.99 24.27
C GLY A 37 10.29 4.29 22.93
N ARG A 38 11.25 5.21 22.90
CA ARG A 38 12.10 5.49 21.74
C ARG A 38 12.93 4.26 21.34
N HIS A 39 13.60 3.61 22.29
CA HIS A 39 14.42 2.43 22.06
C HIS A 39 13.61 1.29 21.41
N GLU A 40 12.46 0.96 21.99
CA GLU A 40 11.59 -0.12 21.50
C GLU A 40 10.99 0.23 20.13
N THR A 41 10.69 1.52 19.89
CA THR A 41 10.23 1.97 18.57
C THR A 41 11.33 1.79 17.52
N ILE A 42 12.57 2.23 17.79
CA ILE A 42 13.69 2.07 16.85
C ILE A 42 13.95 0.59 16.57
N ARG A 43 13.92 -0.26 17.60
CA ARG A 43 14.11 -1.70 17.46
C ARG A 43 13.00 -2.35 16.61
N LEU A 44 11.75 -1.93 16.78
CA LEU A 44 10.66 -2.32 15.88
C LEU A 44 10.96 -1.91 14.44
N LEU A 45 11.43 -0.68 14.20
CA LEU A 45 11.77 -0.22 12.84
C LEU A 45 12.92 -1.01 12.22
N GLN A 46 13.93 -1.39 13.01
CA GLN A 46 15.04 -2.24 12.58
C GLN A 46 14.53 -3.62 12.15
N GLU A 47 13.75 -4.29 13.01
CA GLU A 47 13.20 -5.63 12.73
C GLU A 47 12.20 -5.59 11.54
N ALA A 48 11.40 -4.52 11.44
CA ALA A 48 10.53 -4.24 10.30
C ALA A 48 11.31 -4.11 8.97
N MET A 49 12.41 -3.36 8.96
CA MET A 49 13.25 -3.22 7.77
C MET A 49 14.01 -4.50 7.43
N ALA A 50 14.44 -5.26 8.44
CA ALA A 50 15.05 -6.58 8.25
C ALA A 50 14.08 -7.56 7.58
N VAL A 51 12.84 -7.65 8.08
CA VAL A 51 11.76 -8.46 7.46
C VAL A 51 11.48 -7.99 6.04
N ALA A 52 11.40 -6.68 5.81
CA ALA A 52 11.08 -6.14 4.49
C ALA A 52 12.20 -6.33 3.46
N THR A 53 13.46 -6.28 3.88
CA THR A 53 14.62 -6.41 2.99
C THR A 53 15.17 -7.84 2.90
N GLY A 54 14.77 -8.72 3.82
CA GLY A 54 15.28 -10.09 3.94
C GLY A 54 16.73 -10.16 4.42
N ARG A 55 17.25 -9.10 5.04
CA ARG A 55 18.61 -9.03 5.60
C ARG A 55 18.53 -8.99 7.11
N ASP A 56 19.35 -9.78 7.79
CA ASP A 56 19.46 -9.71 9.25
C ASP A 56 19.95 -8.33 9.68
N THR A 57 19.36 -7.80 10.76
CA THR A 57 19.87 -6.61 11.46
C THR A 57 21.33 -6.89 11.82
N ALA A 58 22.27 -6.11 11.28
CA ALA A 58 23.68 -6.47 11.29
C ALA A 58 24.20 -6.73 12.73
N LYS A 59 24.55 -7.99 13.02
CA LYS A 59 25.51 -8.33 14.09
C LYS A 59 26.91 -7.95 13.59
N LYS A 60 27.58 -7.11 14.39
CA LYS A 60 29.00 -6.72 14.42
C LYS A 60 29.90 -7.14 13.24
N ALA A 61 30.63 -6.12 12.76
CA ALA A 61 31.86 -6.18 11.95
C ALA A 61 31.66 -6.32 10.42
N ASP A 62 31.29 -5.21 9.79
CA ASP A 62 32.31 -4.41 9.11
C ASP A 62 31.85 -2.96 9.11
N THR A 63 32.60 -2.12 9.80
CA THR A 63 32.53 -0.67 9.69
C THR A 63 32.87 -0.27 8.26
N ILE A 64 31.89 -0.41 7.34
CA ILE A 64 31.75 0.60 6.31
C ILE A 64 31.40 1.84 7.11
N ALA A 65 32.42 2.62 7.43
CA ALA A 65 32.24 3.98 7.87
C ALA A 65 31.16 4.55 6.96
N PHE A 66 30.00 4.87 7.53
CA PHE A 66 29.03 5.74 6.90
C PHE A 66 29.77 7.07 6.79
N THR A 67 30.63 7.17 5.78
CA THR A 67 31.17 8.42 5.32
C THR A 67 29.94 9.27 5.13
N ALA A 68 30.02 10.51 5.61
CA ALA A 68 28.95 11.51 5.60
C ALA A 68 28.48 11.90 4.17
N ARG A 69 28.59 10.98 3.21
CA ARG A 69 28.24 11.00 1.81
C ARG A 69 27.55 9.68 1.44
N THR A 70 26.43 9.33 2.08
CA THR A 70 25.35 8.74 1.26
C THR A 70 25.06 9.77 0.18
N THR A 71 25.60 9.55 -1.00
CA THR A 71 25.37 10.46 -2.12
C THR A 71 23.88 10.42 -2.41
N LEU A 72 23.28 11.56 -2.71
CA LEU A 72 21.88 11.66 -3.15
C LEU A 72 21.57 10.58 -4.21
N GLY A 73 22.54 10.24 -5.06
CA GLY A 73 22.48 9.15 -6.04
C GLY A 73 22.25 7.75 -5.45
N GLN A 74 22.82 7.40 -4.29
CA GLN A 74 22.52 6.12 -3.63
C GLN A 74 21.09 6.09 -3.10
N ALA A 75 20.60 7.19 -2.51
CA ALA A 75 19.23 7.30 -2.05
C ALA A 75 18.21 7.29 -3.21
N MET A 76 18.58 7.81 -4.38
CA MET A 76 17.74 7.76 -5.58
C MET A 76 17.69 6.36 -6.22
N ASN A 77 18.77 5.59 -6.10
CA ASN A 77 18.89 4.27 -6.75
C ASN A 77 18.34 3.12 -5.88
N ASP A 78 18.54 3.16 -4.56
CA ASP A 78 18.00 2.16 -3.63
C ASP A 78 17.57 2.78 -2.29
N PRO A 79 16.46 3.55 -2.27
CA PRO A 79 16.01 4.32 -1.11
C PRO A 79 15.70 3.45 0.10
N VAL A 80 15.22 2.22 -0.12
CA VAL A 80 14.85 1.28 0.95
C VAL A 80 16.09 0.74 1.65
N MET A 81 17.13 0.37 0.88
CA MET A 81 18.37 -0.11 1.46
C MET A 81 19.12 0.98 2.22
N VAL A 82 19.11 2.21 1.69
CA VAL A 82 19.75 3.34 2.36
C VAL A 82 19.00 3.72 3.64
N LEU A 83 17.66 3.62 3.66
CA LEU A 83 16.88 3.80 4.89
C LEU A 83 17.14 2.69 5.92
N HIS A 84 17.24 1.43 5.49
CA HIS A 84 17.58 0.30 6.38
C HIS A 84 18.90 0.58 7.10
N GLN A 85 19.95 0.93 6.34
CA GLN A 85 21.26 1.26 6.89
C GLN A 85 21.22 2.47 7.82
N ALA A 86 20.42 3.49 7.51
CA ALA A 86 20.26 4.67 8.36
C ALA A 86 19.56 4.36 9.69
N ILE A 87 18.62 3.41 9.70
CA ILE A 87 17.90 2.95 10.91
C ILE A 87 18.78 2.02 11.75
N ASP A 88 19.56 1.14 11.12
CA ASP A 88 20.52 0.27 11.83
C ASP A 88 21.60 1.08 12.56
N ASN A 89 22.07 2.16 11.92
CA ASN A 89 23.07 3.06 12.50
C ASN A 89 22.46 4.19 13.36
N TYR A 90 21.15 4.15 13.63
CA TYR A 90 20.50 5.22 14.38
C TYR A 90 20.97 5.23 15.85
N PRO A 91 21.42 6.38 16.40
CA PRO A 91 21.92 6.43 17.77
C PRO A 91 20.86 5.98 18.77
N ASN A 92 21.19 5.00 19.61
CA ASN A 92 20.27 4.39 20.56
C ASN A 92 20.85 4.42 21.99
N PRO A 93 20.70 5.53 22.72
CA PRO A 93 21.10 5.57 24.12
C PRO A 93 20.28 4.54 24.90
N HIS A 94 20.96 3.73 25.71
CA HIS A 94 20.29 2.70 26.51
C HIS A 94 19.37 3.35 27.55
N ALA A 95 18.16 2.81 27.68
CA ALA A 95 17.31 3.09 28.82
C ALA A 95 17.81 2.23 30.01
N GLY A 96 17.88 2.83 31.20
CA GLY A 96 18.27 2.10 32.42
C GLY A 96 17.20 1.13 32.93
N SER A 97 15.95 1.34 32.53
CA SER A 97 14.78 0.57 32.98
C SER A 97 14.19 -0.33 31.91
N ALA A 98 13.69 -1.49 32.34
CA ALA A 98 12.92 -2.41 31.51
C ALA A 98 11.42 -2.06 31.53
N LEU A 99 10.66 -2.41 30.48
CA LEU A 99 9.23 -2.10 30.43
C LEU A 99 8.44 -2.69 31.61
N MET A 100 8.81 -3.88 32.07
CA MET A 100 8.13 -4.58 33.18
C MET A 100 8.35 -3.89 34.54
N THR A 101 9.40 -3.07 34.69
CA THR A 101 9.71 -2.38 35.93
C THR A 101 9.03 -1.01 36.03
N VAL A 102 8.47 -0.51 34.92
CA VAL A 102 7.78 0.79 34.88
C VAL A 102 6.27 0.57 34.95
N ARG A 103 5.64 0.95 36.08
CA ARG A 103 4.18 0.97 36.20
C ARG A 103 3.64 2.32 35.76
N SER A 104 2.57 2.31 34.95
CA SER A 104 1.94 3.54 34.47
C SER A 104 1.36 4.42 35.59
N ALA A 105 1.06 3.82 36.74
CA ALA A 105 0.55 4.51 37.93
C ALA A 105 1.60 5.38 38.63
N ASP A 106 2.88 5.11 38.40
CA ASP A 106 3.99 5.81 39.06
C ASP A 106 4.49 7.02 38.24
N LEU A 107 3.83 7.32 37.12
CA LEU A 107 4.20 8.40 36.20
C LEU A 107 3.40 9.67 36.49
N GLY A 108 4.10 10.71 36.95
CA GLY A 108 3.47 11.99 37.34
C GLY A 108 2.92 12.84 36.19
N SER A 109 3.13 12.46 34.92
CA SER A 109 2.66 13.24 33.77
C SER A 109 1.97 12.40 32.69
N VAL A 110 0.93 13.00 32.08
CA VAL A 110 0.20 12.42 30.94
C VAL A 110 1.13 12.12 29.77
N THR A 111 2.14 12.96 29.53
CA THR A 111 3.16 12.74 28.49
C THR A 111 4.03 11.52 28.78
N ALA A 112 4.46 11.30 30.02
CA ALA A 112 5.18 10.09 30.40
C ALA A 112 4.30 8.83 30.24
N GLY A 113 3.02 8.92 30.61
CA GLY A 113 2.04 7.85 30.36
C GLY A 113 1.86 7.52 28.87
N LEU A 114 1.88 8.52 27.98
CA LEU A 114 1.87 8.29 26.53
C LEU A 114 3.15 7.62 26.02
N TRP A 115 4.32 7.97 26.55
CA TRP A 115 5.58 7.29 26.22
C TRP A 115 5.59 5.82 26.70
N HIS A 116 4.96 5.52 27.83
CA HIS A 116 4.75 4.15 28.29
C HIS A 116 3.86 3.35 27.31
N GLN A 117 2.78 3.97 26.81
CA GLN A 117 1.92 3.37 25.78
C GLN A 117 2.63 3.17 24.44
N VAL A 118 3.55 4.07 24.07
CA VAL A 118 4.45 3.90 22.92
C VAL A 118 5.33 2.67 23.11
N ALA A 119 6.02 2.56 24.26
CA ALA A 119 6.89 1.42 24.56
C ALA A 119 6.11 0.09 24.49
N ARG A 120 4.94 0.03 25.13
CA ARG A 120 4.07 -1.16 25.11
C ARG A 120 3.61 -1.52 23.70
N SER A 121 3.17 -0.54 22.91
CA SER A 121 2.68 -0.79 21.56
C SER A 121 3.80 -1.24 20.62
N ALA A 122 5.01 -0.69 20.78
CA ALA A 122 6.18 -1.10 20.00
C ALA A 122 6.61 -2.55 20.32
N VAL A 123 6.64 -2.94 21.60
CA VAL A 123 6.96 -4.31 22.01
C VAL A 123 5.93 -5.31 21.48
N LEU A 124 4.64 -4.99 21.58
CA LEU A 124 3.57 -5.87 21.06
C LEU A 124 3.62 -5.98 19.53
N ALA A 125 3.78 -4.85 18.83
CA ALA A 125 3.94 -4.86 17.38
C ALA A 125 5.14 -5.72 16.96
N ARG A 126 6.24 -5.65 17.70
CA ARG A 126 7.45 -6.42 17.40
C ARG A 126 7.24 -7.92 17.58
N HIS A 127 6.59 -8.31 18.67
CA HIS A 127 6.25 -9.71 18.92
C HIS A 127 5.34 -10.28 17.82
N ASP A 128 4.31 -9.52 17.43
CA ASP A 128 3.40 -9.93 16.36
C ASP A 128 4.11 -9.95 15.00
N LEU A 129 5.03 -9.03 14.75
CA LEU A 129 5.82 -9.01 13.51
C LEU A 129 6.67 -10.28 13.34
N ASP A 130 7.30 -10.78 14.40
CA ASP A 130 8.09 -12.01 14.32
C ASP A 130 7.20 -13.24 14.05
N THR A 131 5.99 -13.24 14.63
CA THR A 131 4.97 -14.28 14.41
C THR A 131 4.44 -14.24 12.98
N ASP A 132 4.18 -13.04 12.46
CA ASP A 132 3.53 -12.80 11.16
C ASP A 132 4.53 -12.52 10.01
N LYS A 133 5.84 -12.65 10.24
CA LYS A 133 6.88 -12.20 9.28
C LYS A 133 6.71 -12.74 7.87
N HIS A 134 6.22 -13.97 7.73
CA HIS A 134 5.97 -14.62 6.44
C HIS A 134 4.89 -13.91 5.63
N ALA A 135 3.87 -13.34 6.29
CA ALA A 135 2.80 -12.58 5.66
C ALA A 135 3.27 -11.24 5.06
N TYR A 136 4.44 -10.76 5.48
CA TYR A 136 5.02 -9.49 5.03
C TYR A 136 6.18 -9.66 4.05
N THR A 137 6.29 -10.83 3.42
CA THR A 137 7.23 -11.08 2.33
C THR A 137 6.67 -10.60 0.97
N GLY A 138 7.54 -10.54 -0.05
CA GLY A 138 7.11 -10.25 -1.42
C GLY A 138 6.54 -8.84 -1.61
N GLN A 139 5.25 -8.73 -1.98
CA GLN A 139 4.61 -7.43 -2.25
C GLN A 139 4.17 -6.73 -0.96
N TYR A 140 3.90 -7.49 0.11
CA TYR A 140 3.43 -6.96 1.39
C TYR A 140 4.55 -6.31 2.20
N ARG A 141 5.82 -6.54 1.85
CA ARG A 141 6.98 -5.86 2.44
C ARG A 141 6.87 -4.34 2.38
N TRP A 142 6.27 -3.81 1.32
CA TRP A 142 6.12 -2.37 1.10
C TRP A 142 5.19 -1.71 2.10
N SER A 143 4.24 -2.47 2.65
CA SER A 143 3.36 -1.98 3.70
C SER A 143 4.12 -1.80 5.01
N ILE A 144 5.15 -2.62 5.28
CA ILE A 144 6.07 -2.41 6.41
C ILE A 144 6.99 -1.23 6.15
N VAL A 145 7.59 -1.16 4.96
CA VAL A 145 8.46 -0.03 4.54
C VAL A 145 7.72 1.32 4.65
N ALA A 146 6.44 1.36 4.28
CA ALA A 146 5.60 2.55 4.39
C ALA A 146 5.29 2.93 5.85
N ASP A 147 5.10 1.96 6.76
CA ASP A 147 4.95 2.24 8.19
C ASP A 147 6.25 2.81 8.75
N VAL A 148 7.39 2.22 8.39
CA VAL A 148 8.72 2.69 8.81
C VAL A 148 8.98 4.11 8.30
N GLY A 149 8.74 4.38 7.02
CA GLY A 149 8.87 5.71 6.41
C GLY A 149 7.94 6.76 7.03
N ALA A 150 6.80 6.35 7.59
CA ALA A 150 5.87 7.25 8.28
C ALA A 150 6.27 7.51 9.75
N ILE A 151 6.74 6.49 10.47
CA ILE A 151 7.07 6.56 11.90
C ILE A 151 8.44 7.25 12.12
N ALA A 152 9.44 6.92 11.30
CA ALA A 152 10.82 7.36 11.53
C ALA A 152 11.02 8.89 11.60
N PRO A 153 10.38 9.71 10.73
CA PRO A 153 10.43 11.17 10.85
C PRO A 153 9.82 11.72 12.15
N VAL A 154 8.77 11.06 12.64
CA VAL A 154 8.10 11.46 13.89
C VAL A 154 9.01 11.18 15.09
N VAL A 155 9.72 10.05 15.08
CA VAL A 155 10.73 9.72 16.10
C VAL A 155 11.85 10.75 16.12
N GLN A 156 12.43 11.10 14.95
CA GLN A 156 13.47 12.13 14.87
C GLN A 156 12.97 13.51 15.33
N TYR A 157 11.70 13.85 15.04
CA TYR A 157 11.09 15.06 15.58
C TYR A 157 10.97 15.04 17.11
N LEU A 158 10.56 13.91 17.68
CA LEU A 158 10.46 13.73 19.13
C LEU A 158 11.84 13.74 19.81
N ASP A 159 12.90 13.30 19.14
CA ASP A 159 14.27 13.39 19.64
C ASP A 159 14.72 14.84 19.90
N HIS A 160 14.25 15.81 19.12
CA HIS A 160 14.49 17.22 19.43
C HIS A 160 13.83 17.65 20.74
N GLN A 161 12.66 17.08 21.07
CA GLN A 161 11.98 17.36 22.32
C GLN A 161 12.68 16.67 23.50
N LEU A 162 13.04 15.40 23.32
CA LEU A 162 13.78 14.63 24.33
C LEU A 162 15.16 15.22 24.59
N LEU A 163 15.84 15.75 23.58
CA LEU A 163 17.11 16.45 23.74
C LEU A 163 16.97 17.68 24.65
N ALA A 164 15.88 18.43 24.54
CA ALA A 164 15.62 19.58 25.41
C ALA A 164 15.42 19.15 26.87
N ALA A 165 14.65 18.08 27.10
CA ALA A 165 14.48 17.51 28.44
C ALA A 165 15.80 16.95 28.99
N ALA A 166 16.54 16.19 28.19
CA ALA A 166 17.81 15.57 28.57
C ALA A 166 18.89 16.60 28.90
N ARG A 167 18.98 17.72 28.16
CA ARG A 167 19.92 18.81 28.49
C ARG A 167 19.60 19.46 29.83
N ARG A 168 18.31 19.63 30.14
CA ARG A 168 17.85 20.19 31.41
C ARG A 168 18.14 19.27 32.59
N ILE A 169 17.96 17.96 32.41
CA ILE A 169 18.08 16.97 33.49
C ILE A 169 19.53 16.50 33.69
N ASN A 170 20.21 16.13 32.61
CA ASN A 170 21.52 15.46 32.67
C ASN A 170 22.71 16.40 32.39
N GLY A 171 22.47 17.62 31.89
CA GLY A 171 23.53 18.57 31.53
C GLY A 171 24.21 18.27 30.18
N ALA A 172 25.12 19.16 29.76
CA ALA A 172 25.89 18.99 28.53
C ALA A 172 27.00 17.95 28.69
N GLY A 173 27.28 17.15 27.65
CA GLY A 173 28.32 16.10 27.66
C GLY A 173 27.89 14.77 28.28
N HIS A 174 26.62 14.62 28.65
CA HIS A 174 26.07 13.32 29.07
C HIS A 174 25.84 12.42 27.84
N PRO A 175 26.16 11.11 27.87
CA PRO A 175 26.04 10.21 26.72
C PRO A 175 24.66 10.20 26.04
N VAL A 176 23.59 10.33 26.83
CA VAL A 176 22.21 10.45 26.33
C VAL A 176 22.01 11.75 25.54
N VAL A 177 22.56 12.86 26.04
CA VAL A 177 22.47 14.17 25.37
C VAL A 177 23.29 14.15 24.09
N ASP A 178 24.45 13.52 24.07
CA ASP A 178 25.29 13.39 22.88
C ASP A 178 24.66 12.49 21.83
N ALA A 179 24.07 11.35 22.23
CA ALA A 179 23.36 10.45 21.33
C ALA A 179 22.12 11.12 20.71
N LEU A 180 21.32 11.84 21.50
CA LEU A 180 20.16 12.59 21.01
C LEU A 180 20.60 13.79 20.16
N ALA A 181 21.68 14.48 20.51
CA ALA A 181 22.26 15.55 19.70
C ALA A 181 22.77 15.01 18.35
N HIS A 182 23.36 13.82 18.34
CA HIS A 182 23.80 13.16 17.11
C HIS A 182 22.60 12.73 16.25
N ALA A 183 21.58 12.10 16.84
CA ALA A 183 20.37 11.69 16.15
C ALA A 183 19.64 12.90 15.52
N THR A 184 19.58 14.02 16.23
CA THR A 184 18.92 15.25 15.76
C THR A 184 19.71 16.01 14.70
N ARG A 185 21.05 16.06 14.80
CA ARG A 185 21.90 16.88 13.90
C ARG A 185 22.42 16.12 12.68
N HIS A 186 22.68 14.82 12.83
CA HIS A 186 23.45 14.06 11.85
C HIS A 186 22.69 12.89 11.24
N SER A 187 21.51 12.54 11.76
CA SER A 187 20.75 11.43 11.17
C SER A 187 20.09 11.83 9.85
N PRO A 188 20.34 11.09 8.76
CA PRO A 188 19.68 11.31 7.48
C PRO A 188 18.27 10.71 7.42
N VAL A 189 17.79 10.08 8.50
CA VAL A 189 16.55 9.30 8.51
C VAL A 189 15.33 10.08 8.05
N THR A 190 15.12 11.34 8.45
CA THR A 190 13.96 12.11 7.96
C THR A 190 14.01 12.36 6.46
N LEU A 191 15.19 12.68 5.91
CA LEU A 191 15.35 12.92 4.48
C LEU A 191 15.15 11.62 3.68
N LEU A 192 15.79 10.54 4.14
CA LEU A 192 15.66 9.23 3.50
C LEU A 192 14.25 8.66 3.64
N ALA A 193 13.62 8.81 4.80
CA ALA A 193 12.24 8.42 5.03
C ALA A 193 11.30 9.25 4.16
N ALA A 194 11.58 10.53 3.90
CA ALA A 194 10.82 11.33 2.94
C ALA A 194 10.97 10.82 1.50
N GLU A 195 12.15 10.30 1.12
CA GLU A 195 12.36 9.65 -0.18
C GLU A 195 11.75 8.24 -0.25
N VAL A 196 11.82 7.46 0.82
CA VAL A 196 11.14 6.15 0.90
C VAL A 196 9.63 6.34 0.92
N ASP A 197 9.14 7.36 1.60
CA ASP A 197 7.75 7.76 1.64
C ASP A 197 7.34 8.40 0.30
N SER A 198 8.22 9.12 -0.41
CA SER A 198 7.99 9.59 -1.78
C SER A 198 7.94 8.42 -2.77
N VAL A 199 8.77 7.40 -2.60
CA VAL A 199 8.75 6.13 -3.36
C VAL A 199 7.53 5.29 -2.99
N ALA A 200 7.05 5.39 -1.74
CA ALA A 200 5.80 4.79 -1.28
C ALA A 200 4.55 5.65 -1.58
N ARG A 201 4.69 6.93 -2.00
CA ARG A 201 3.63 7.91 -2.31
C ARG A 201 3.50 8.24 -3.81
N GLY A 202 4.59 8.22 -4.58
CA GLY A 202 4.70 8.56 -6.00
C GLY A 202 4.07 7.52 -6.93
N GLY A 203 3.05 6.83 -6.42
CA GLY A 203 2.48 5.62 -6.99
C GLY A 203 3.20 4.38 -6.47
N ARG A 204 2.44 3.40 -6.00
CA ARG A 204 2.96 2.09 -5.64
C ARG A 204 3.62 1.45 -6.88
N LEU A 205 4.57 0.52 -6.70
CA LEU A 205 4.51 -0.65 -7.58
C LEU A 205 3.06 -1.14 -7.52
N PRO A 206 2.41 -1.29 -8.67
CA PRO A 206 1.06 -0.77 -8.93
C PRO A 206 0.08 -0.91 -7.79
N ASP A 207 -0.79 0.08 -7.66
CA ASP A 207 -1.94 -0.04 -6.79
C ASP A 207 -2.93 -1.09 -7.30
N LEU A 208 -2.73 -2.34 -6.88
CA LEU A 208 -3.70 -3.41 -7.01
C LEU A 208 -5.00 -3.10 -6.23
N THR A 209 -5.02 -2.17 -5.24
CA THR A 209 -6.24 -1.74 -4.53
C THR A 209 -7.06 -0.67 -5.26
N ALA A 210 -6.39 0.27 -5.96
CA ALA A 210 -7.05 1.15 -6.91
C ALA A 210 -7.57 0.37 -8.12
N LEU A 211 -7.10 -0.88 -8.30
CA LEU A 211 -7.52 -1.99 -9.17
C LEU A 211 -8.61 -2.92 -8.56
N GLN A 212 -8.87 -2.82 -7.25
CA GLN A 212 -9.77 -3.72 -6.48
C GLN A 212 -11.10 -3.08 -6.05
N LEU A 213 -11.23 -1.76 -6.01
CA LEU A 213 -12.57 -1.17 -5.89
C LEU A 213 -13.29 -1.38 -7.23
N PRO A 214 -14.45 -2.06 -7.28
CA PRO A 214 -15.22 -2.08 -8.51
C PRO A 214 -15.49 -0.63 -8.89
N PRO A 215 -15.12 -0.20 -10.10
CA PRO A 215 -15.37 1.16 -10.54
C PRO A 215 -16.88 1.43 -10.50
N VAL A 216 -17.28 2.50 -9.81
CA VAL A 216 -18.70 2.84 -9.60
C VAL A 216 -19.41 3.22 -10.91
N CYS A 217 -18.63 3.57 -11.94
CA CYS A 217 -19.14 4.06 -13.20
C CYS A 217 -19.31 2.92 -14.22
N PRO A 218 -20.53 2.62 -14.68
CA PRO A 218 -20.77 1.66 -15.75
C PRO A 218 -20.42 2.21 -17.14
N ARG A 219 -20.02 3.48 -17.25
CA ARG A 219 -19.79 4.06 -18.58
C ARG A 219 -18.58 3.43 -19.26
N PRO A 220 -18.68 3.08 -20.55
CA PRO A 220 -17.55 2.66 -21.36
C PRO A 220 -16.43 3.68 -21.35
N ILE A 221 -15.20 3.18 -21.49
CA ILE A 221 -14.01 4.00 -21.60
C ILE A 221 -13.39 3.80 -22.97
N ARG A 222 -12.95 4.91 -23.56
CA ARG A 222 -12.09 4.90 -24.73
C ARG A 222 -10.71 4.36 -24.36
N VAL A 223 -10.35 3.21 -24.92
CA VAL A 223 -9.05 2.57 -24.69
C VAL A 223 -7.99 3.23 -25.56
N THR A 224 -7.09 3.99 -24.95
CA THR A 224 -6.01 4.73 -25.65
C THR A 224 -4.61 4.42 -25.10
N SER A 225 -4.54 3.70 -23.98
CA SER A 225 -3.33 3.37 -23.24
C SER A 225 -3.50 2.07 -22.47
N MET A 226 -2.39 1.45 -22.04
CA MET A 226 -2.43 0.23 -21.23
C MET A 226 -3.11 0.45 -19.86
N GLY A 227 -3.00 1.66 -19.31
CA GLY A 227 -3.75 2.07 -18.11
C GLY A 227 -5.26 2.12 -18.34
N THR A 228 -5.72 2.71 -19.46
CA THR A 228 -7.15 2.73 -19.81
C THR A 228 -7.68 1.36 -20.24
N LEU A 229 -6.83 0.49 -20.80
CA LEU A 229 -7.18 -0.91 -21.10
C LEU A 229 -7.49 -1.67 -19.82
N LEU A 230 -6.64 -1.50 -18.80
CA LEU A 230 -6.85 -2.12 -17.52
C LEU A 230 -8.11 -1.60 -16.82
N GLU A 231 -8.33 -0.29 -16.85
CA GLU A 231 -9.55 0.30 -16.28
C GLU A 231 -10.81 -0.18 -17.02
N ALA A 232 -10.75 -0.34 -18.35
CA ALA A 232 -11.83 -0.95 -19.13
C ALA A 232 -12.12 -2.40 -18.69
N GLN A 233 -11.08 -3.22 -18.47
CA GLN A 233 -11.24 -4.58 -17.95
C GLN A 233 -11.98 -4.61 -16.61
N ARG A 234 -11.72 -3.62 -15.75
CA ARG A 234 -12.34 -3.55 -14.42
C ARG A 234 -13.74 -3.00 -14.40
N ARG A 235 -14.11 -2.17 -15.38
CA ARG A 235 -15.48 -1.68 -15.55
C ARG A 235 -16.38 -2.71 -16.18
N LEU A 236 -15.81 -3.65 -16.94
CA LEU A 236 -16.59 -4.64 -17.67
C LEU A 236 -17.53 -5.47 -16.77
N PRO A 237 -17.14 -5.96 -15.58
CA PRO A 237 -18.09 -6.61 -14.67
C PRO A 237 -19.24 -5.69 -14.25
N VAL A 238 -18.96 -4.43 -13.91
CA VAL A 238 -20.00 -3.47 -13.50
C VAL A 238 -20.92 -3.13 -14.67
N GLN A 239 -20.37 -3.00 -15.87
CA GLN A 239 -21.14 -2.86 -17.12
C GLN A 239 -22.07 -4.06 -17.31
N ILE A 240 -21.55 -5.28 -17.21
CA ILE A 240 -22.33 -6.51 -17.38
C ILE A 240 -23.40 -6.67 -16.29
N ALA A 241 -23.10 -6.27 -15.05
CA ALA A 241 -24.01 -6.38 -13.92
C ALA A 241 -25.20 -5.40 -13.99
N GLN A 242 -25.02 -4.24 -14.63
CA GLN A 242 -26.07 -3.21 -14.74
C GLN A 242 -26.92 -3.35 -16.00
N ILE A 243 -26.61 -4.31 -16.87
CA ILE A 243 -27.42 -4.56 -18.07
C ILE A 243 -28.69 -5.30 -17.67
N GLU A 244 -29.83 -4.70 -17.98
CA GLU A 244 -31.12 -5.35 -17.81
C GLU A 244 -31.25 -6.54 -18.77
N GLU A 245 -30.88 -6.36 -20.04
CA GLU A 245 -31.04 -7.37 -21.09
C GLU A 245 -29.76 -7.56 -21.88
N VAL A 246 -29.22 -8.79 -21.88
CA VAL A 246 -28.04 -9.15 -22.69
C VAL A 246 -28.37 -10.39 -23.50
N GLY A 247 -28.07 -10.35 -24.79
CA GLY A 247 -28.26 -11.50 -25.68
C GLY A 247 -27.19 -12.58 -25.43
N PRO A 248 -27.51 -13.87 -25.64
CA PRO A 248 -26.52 -14.93 -25.48
C PRO A 248 -25.37 -14.81 -26.48
N ASP A 249 -25.63 -14.28 -27.67
CA ASP A 249 -24.63 -13.98 -28.69
C ASP A 249 -23.66 -12.88 -28.24
N ILE A 250 -24.17 -11.80 -27.60
CA ILE A 250 -23.36 -10.72 -27.03
C ILE A 250 -22.48 -11.27 -25.91
N LEU A 251 -23.04 -12.10 -25.02
CA LEU A 251 -22.32 -12.67 -23.89
C LEU A 251 -21.23 -13.65 -24.36
N ALA A 252 -21.55 -14.53 -25.31
CA ALA A 252 -20.59 -15.46 -25.92
C ALA A 252 -19.48 -14.72 -26.68
N ARG A 253 -19.81 -13.71 -27.49
CA ARG A 253 -18.82 -12.89 -28.20
C ARG A 253 -17.95 -12.06 -27.26
N THR A 254 -18.51 -11.60 -26.14
CA THR A 254 -17.75 -10.92 -25.08
C THR A 254 -16.75 -11.89 -24.44
N ALA A 255 -17.17 -13.11 -24.10
CA ALA A 255 -16.30 -14.13 -23.55
C ALA A 255 -15.18 -14.57 -24.52
N LEU A 256 -15.51 -14.74 -25.81
CA LEU A 256 -14.52 -14.99 -26.86
C LEU A 256 -13.57 -13.81 -27.09
N GLY A 257 -14.08 -12.58 -26.99
CA GLY A 257 -13.26 -11.37 -27.02
C GLY A 257 -12.26 -11.33 -25.87
N GLN A 258 -12.69 -11.71 -24.66
CA GLN A 258 -11.81 -11.88 -23.50
C GLN A 258 -10.76 -12.97 -23.74
N ALA A 259 -11.12 -14.10 -24.35
CA ALA A 259 -10.16 -15.13 -24.73
C ALA A 259 -9.06 -14.56 -25.66
N ARG A 260 -9.44 -13.80 -26.71
CA ARG A 260 -8.49 -13.19 -27.64
C ARG A 260 -7.57 -12.17 -26.97
N ILE A 261 -8.14 -11.33 -26.11
CA ILE A 261 -7.39 -10.37 -25.29
C ILE A 261 -6.37 -11.11 -24.41
N LEU A 262 -6.78 -12.20 -23.76
CA LEU A 262 -5.92 -12.99 -22.88
C LEU A 262 -4.81 -13.73 -23.61
N VAL A 263 -5.08 -14.34 -24.78
CA VAL A 263 -4.01 -14.92 -25.62
C VAL A 263 -2.95 -13.86 -25.90
N ARG A 264 -3.39 -12.69 -26.37
CA ARG A 264 -2.49 -11.61 -26.75
C ARG A 264 -1.75 -11.00 -25.58
N ALA A 265 -2.42 -10.84 -24.45
CA ALA A 265 -1.78 -10.43 -23.20
C ALA A 265 -0.74 -11.47 -22.75
N GLY A 266 -1.04 -12.75 -22.90
CA GLY A 266 -0.13 -13.84 -22.59
C GLY A 266 1.14 -13.82 -23.43
N ASP A 267 1.02 -13.58 -24.74
CA ASP A 267 2.16 -13.49 -25.66
C ASP A 267 3.05 -12.28 -25.35
N LEU A 268 2.42 -11.11 -25.12
CA LEU A 268 3.14 -9.90 -24.70
C LEU A 268 3.83 -10.09 -23.35
N LEU A 269 3.21 -10.78 -22.39
CA LEU A 269 3.84 -11.09 -21.10
C LEU A 269 5.00 -12.08 -21.24
N GLU A 270 4.91 -13.06 -22.14
CA GLU A 270 5.97 -14.04 -22.40
C GLU A 270 7.23 -13.38 -22.98
N VAL A 271 7.08 -12.55 -24.01
CA VAL A 271 8.18 -11.78 -24.63
C VAL A 271 8.97 -10.98 -23.58
N HIS A 272 8.30 -10.53 -22.52
CA HIS A 272 8.87 -9.76 -21.42
C HIS A 272 9.17 -10.59 -20.14
N ASN A 273 9.32 -11.91 -20.26
CA ASN A 273 9.69 -12.85 -19.18
C ASN A 273 8.73 -12.86 -17.96
N GLN A 274 7.43 -12.57 -18.15
CA GLN A 274 6.39 -12.63 -17.12
C GLN A 274 5.63 -13.96 -17.12
N TRP A 275 6.36 -15.08 -16.97
CA TRP A 275 5.86 -16.45 -17.14
C TRP A 275 4.55 -16.76 -16.41
N ARG A 276 4.45 -16.45 -15.10
CA ARG A 276 3.24 -16.74 -14.31
C ARG A 276 1.97 -16.06 -14.86
N GLY A 277 2.10 -14.82 -15.31
CA GLY A 277 0.99 -14.08 -15.91
C GLY A 277 0.63 -14.62 -17.30
N SER A 278 1.64 -14.99 -18.09
CA SER A 278 1.44 -15.60 -19.39
C SER A 278 0.73 -16.96 -19.31
N THR A 279 1.15 -17.84 -18.41
CA THR A 279 0.52 -19.15 -18.20
C THR A 279 -0.95 -19.00 -17.80
N LEU A 280 -1.24 -18.15 -16.81
CA LEU A 280 -2.62 -17.89 -16.37
C LEU A 280 -3.49 -17.35 -17.52
N ALA A 281 -2.95 -16.41 -18.31
CA ALA A 281 -3.66 -15.83 -19.45
C ALA A 281 -3.99 -16.90 -20.50
N ARG A 282 -3.03 -17.77 -20.83
CA ARG A 282 -3.22 -18.87 -21.80
C ARG A 282 -4.19 -19.92 -21.30
N ASP A 283 -4.14 -20.28 -20.03
CA ASP A 283 -5.06 -21.28 -19.46
C ASP A 283 -6.50 -20.76 -19.42
N LEU A 284 -6.70 -19.51 -18.98
CA LEU A 284 -8.00 -18.83 -19.05
C LEU A 284 -8.50 -18.71 -20.49
N ALA A 285 -7.63 -18.27 -21.41
CA ALA A 285 -7.98 -18.12 -22.82
C ALA A 285 -8.36 -19.44 -23.48
N ARG A 286 -7.64 -20.53 -23.18
CA ARG A 286 -7.95 -21.87 -23.69
C ARG A 286 -9.34 -22.33 -23.26
N GLN A 287 -9.70 -22.06 -22.01
CA GLN A 287 -10.99 -22.44 -21.44
C GLN A 287 -12.14 -21.58 -22.00
N LEU A 288 -11.93 -20.28 -22.12
CA LEU A 288 -12.91 -19.39 -22.77
C LEU A 288 -13.03 -19.64 -24.28
N GLY A 289 -11.96 -20.09 -24.94
CA GLY A 289 -11.97 -20.45 -26.35
C GLY A 289 -12.82 -21.69 -26.67
N GLN A 290 -13.22 -22.47 -25.66
CA GLN A 290 -14.17 -23.57 -25.82
C GLN A 290 -15.61 -23.09 -25.96
N ILE A 291 -15.90 -21.81 -25.70
CA ILE A 291 -17.22 -21.22 -25.89
C ILE A 291 -17.49 -21.12 -27.39
N GLN A 292 -18.29 -22.06 -27.91
CA GLN A 292 -18.79 -22.00 -29.28
C GLN A 292 -20.20 -21.41 -29.24
N PRO A 293 -20.43 -20.21 -29.81
CA PRO A 293 -21.77 -19.65 -29.92
C PRO A 293 -22.56 -20.48 -30.93
N GLU A 294 -23.36 -21.41 -30.43
CA GLU A 294 -24.24 -22.21 -31.26
C GLU A 294 -25.63 -21.56 -31.28
N PRO A 295 -26.09 -21.05 -32.44
CA PRO A 295 -27.34 -20.28 -32.53
C PRO A 295 -28.59 -21.07 -32.12
N SER A 296 -28.49 -22.40 -32.09
CA SER A 296 -29.59 -23.31 -31.79
C SER A 296 -29.69 -23.73 -30.33
N ASP A 297 -28.80 -23.27 -29.44
CA ASP A 297 -28.78 -23.71 -28.03
C ASP A 297 -29.63 -22.80 -27.14
N VAL A 298 -29.42 -21.48 -27.27
CA VAL A 298 -30.12 -20.46 -26.49
C VAL A 298 -30.39 -19.21 -27.32
N THR A 299 -31.56 -18.60 -27.15
CA THR A 299 -31.93 -17.33 -27.81
C THR A 299 -32.48 -16.33 -26.79
N SER A 300 -32.38 -15.04 -27.11
CA SER A 300 -32.96 -13.97 -26.28
C SER A 300 -34.30 -13.51 -26.86
N LEU A 301 -35.25 -13.19 -25.99
CA LEU A 301 -36.52 -12.58 -26.38
C LEU A 301 -36.37 -11.13 -26.87
N MET A 302 -35.30 -10.45 -26.44
CA MET A 302 -35.06 -9.03 -26.74
C MET A 302 -33.63 -8.79 -27.20
N PRO A 303 -33.41 -7.79 -28.09
CA PRO A 303 -32.07 -7.41 -28.51
C PRO A 303 -31.30 -6.86 -27.30
N GLY A 304 -30.22 -7.54 -26.91
CA GLY A 304 -29.46 -7.18 -25.72
C GLY A 304 -28.56 -5.95 -25.90
N ASP A 305 -28.15 -5.35 -24.79
CA ASP A 305 -27.19 -4.26 -24.77
C ASP A 305 -25.81 -4.75 -25.25
N SER A 306 -25.34 -4.15 -26.35
CA SER A 306 -24.05 -4.48 -26.97
C SER A 306 -22.84 -3.80 -26.31
N THR A 307 -23.06 -2.99 -25.27
CA THR A 307 -22.01 -2.23 -24.57
C THR A 307 -20.80 -3.07 -24.12
N PRO A 308 -20.97 -4.26 -23.49
CA PRO A 308 -19.83 -5.10 -23.10
C PRO A 308 -19.03 -5.59 -24.31
N LEU A 309 -19.71 -5.90 -25.41
CA LEU A 309 -19.07 -6.33 -26.65
C LEU A 309 -18.31 -5.18 -27.30
N ALA A 310 -18.88 -3.98 -27.34
CA ALA A 310 -18.21 -2.79 -27.85
C ALA A 310 -16.95 -2.46 -27.03
N GLN A 311 -17.03 -2.49 -25.70
CA GLN A 311 -15.89 -2.26 -24.81
C GLN A 311 -14.78 -3.31 -25.02
N THR A 312 -15.16 -4.59 -25.08
CA THR A 312 -14.22 -5.70 -25.32
C THR A 312 -13.57 -5.61 -26.71
N THR A 313 -14.33 -5.19 -27.72
CA THR A 313 -13.80 -4.97 -29.07
C THR A 313 -12.78 -3.82 -29.09
N ALA A 314 -13.05 -2.72 -28.40
CA ALA A 314 -12.11 -1.61 -28.28
C ALA A 314 -10.81 -2.02 -27.56
N MET A 315 -10.92 -2.84 -26.51
CA MET A 315 -9.77 -3.41 -25.80
C MET A 315 -8.90 -4.30 -26.70
N TRP A 316 -9.55 -5.17 -27.48
CA TRP A 316 -8.87 -6.03 -28.45
C TRP A 316 -8.18 -5.23 -29.56
N GLN A 317 -8.86 -4.24 -30.14
CA GLN A 317 -8.29 -3.38 -31.18
C GLN A 317 -7.03 -2.68 -30.69
N TYR A 318 -7.06 -2.11 -29.48
CA TYR A 318 -5.89 -1.48 -28.88
C TYR A 318 -4.70 -2.44 -28.75
N LEU A 319 -4.91 -3.64 -28.20
CA LEU A 319 -3.83 -4.63 -28.06
C LEU A 319 -3.26 -5.11 -29.40
N ARG A 320 -4.10 -5.19 -30.44
CA ARG A 320 -3.67 -5.54 -31.80
C ARG A 320 -2.83 -4.42 -32.43
N GLU A 321 -3.20 -3.16 -32.20
CA GLU A 321 -2.45 -2.00 -32.70
C GLU A 321 -1.09 -1.83 -32.01
N GLN A 322 -1.02 -2.13 -30.71
CA GLN A 322 0.25 -2.12 -29.96
C GLN A 322 1.28 -3.09 -30.53
N ASP A 323 0.85 -4.25 -31.03
CA ASP A 323 1.73 -5.23 -31.69
C ASP A 323 2.33 -4.70 -32.99
N ALA A 324 1.47 -4.13 -33.83
CA ALA A 324 1.88 -3.59 -35.13
C ALA A 324 2.90 -2.46 -35.01
N GLN A 325 2.93 -1.76 -33.86
CA GLN A 325 3.86 -0.67 -33.58
C GLN A 325 5.22 -1.14 -33.05
N GLY A 326 5.42 -2.43 -32.76
CA GLY A 326 6.71 -3.00 -32.33
C GLY A 326 7.33 -2.33 -31.09
N SER A 327 6.54 -1.61 -30.31
CA SER A 327 7.03 -0.76 -29.23
C SER A 327 7.36 -1.58 -27.99
N GLN A 328 8.58 -1.41 -27.44
CA GLN A 328 8.93 -2.04 -26.17
C GLN A 328 7.99 -1.55 -25.06
N LEU A 329 7.27 -2.48 -24.43
CA LEU A 329 6.37 -2.16 -23.32
C LEU A 329 7.18 -1.63 -22.12
N ARG A 330 6.75 -0.50 -21.55
CA ARG A 330 7.36 0.02 -20.33
C ARG A 330 6.98 -0.88 -19.16
N ARG A 331 7.75 -0.82 -18.07
CA ARG A 331 7.48 -1.57 -16.83
C ARG A 331 6.05 -1.35 -16.31
N GLN A 332 5.51 -0.14 -16.46
CA GLN A 332 4.15 0.22 -16.05
C GLN A 332 3.08 -0.45 -16.94
N ASP A 333 3.36 -0.63 -18.23
CA ASP A 333 2.45 -1.28 -19.16
C ASP A 333 2.37 -2.78 -18.89
N LEU A 334 3.51 -3.44 -18.60
CA LEU A 334 3.55 -4.85 -18.19
C LEU A 334 2.77 -5.12 -16.91
N ILE A 335 2.82 -4.17 -15.99
CA ILE A 335 2.08 -4.17 -14.74
C ILE A 335 0.57 -4.11 -15.01
N ALA A 336 0.14 -3.21 -15.89
CA ALA A 336 -1.27 -3.07 -16.25
C ALA A 336 -1.78 -4.30 -17.02
N LEU A 337 -0.94 -4.86 -17.90
CA LEU A 337 -1.25 -6.08 -18.62
C LEU A 337 -1.41 -7.29 -17.69
N ARG A 338 -0.55 -7.42 -16.66
CA ARG A 338 -0.74 -8.43 -15.60
C ARG A 338 -2.02 -8.20 -14.81
N GLY A 339 -2.32 -6.94 -14.45
CA GLY A 339 -3.55 -6.58 -13.77
C GLY A 339 -4.78 -7.02 -14.57
N LEU A 340 -4.75 -6.88 -15.89
CA LEU A 340 -5.82 -7.30 -16.78
C LEU A 340 -6.05 -8.81 -16.72
N VAL A 341 -4.97 -9.60 -16.78
CA VAL A 341 -5.04 -11.06 -16.68
C VAL A 341 -5.61 -11.48 -15.33
N HIS A 342 -5.09 -10.92 -14.23
CA HIS A 342 -5.55 -11.25 -12.87
C HIS A 342 -6.99 -10.80 -12.58
N HIS A 343 -7.52 -9.84 -13.33
CA HIS A 343 -8.91 -9.38 -13.18
C HIS A 343 -9.89 -10.14 -14.08
N SER A 344 -9.40 -10.93 -15.03
CA SER A 344 -10.24 -11.71 -15.95
C SER A 344 -11.18 -12.70 -15.25
N PRO A 345 -10.80 -13.38 -14.14
CA PRO A 345 -11.73 -14.21 -13.37
C PRO A 345 -12.99 -13.48 -12.87
N VAL A 346 -12.88 -12.18 -12.53
CA VAL A 346 -14.04 -11.37 -12.10
C VAL A 346 -15.01 -11.12 -13.25
N VAL A 347 -14.46 -10.86 -14.44
CA VAL A 347 -15.27 -10.72 -15.66
C VAL A 347 -16.00 -12.03 -15.95
N ILE A 348 -15.31 -13.17 -15.84
CA ILE A 348 -15.90 -14.50 -16.08
C ILE A 348 -16.97 -14.83 -15.04
N GLU A 349 -16.71 -14.54 -13.77
CA GLU A 349 -17.70 -14.70 -12.71
C GLU A 349 -18.95 -13.89 -13.00
N GLN A 350 -18.80 -12.63 -13.41
CA GLN A 350 -19.93 -11.78 -13.72
C GLN A 350 -20.66 -12.20 -15.01
N LEU A 351 -19.94 -12.64 -16.05
CA LEU A 351 -20.53 -13.23 -17.26
C LEU A 351 -21.37 -14.46 -16.90
N SER A 352 -20.84 -15.34 -16.06
CA SER A 352 -21.54 -16.53 -15.57
C SER A 352 -22.77 -16.15 -14.76
N ARG A 353 -22.66 -15.24 -13.78
CA ARG A 353 -23.81 -14.78 -12.97
C ARG A 353 -24.90 -14.13 -13.82
N THR A 354 -24.53 -13.32 -14.79
CA THR A 354 -25.50 -12.68 -15.69
C THR A 354 -26.15 -13.69 -16.62
N ALA A 355 -25.41 -14.68 -17.14
CA ALA A 355 -26.00 -15.77 -17.92
C ALA A 355 -27.00 -16.59 -17.09
N ASP A 356 -26.64 -16.96 -15.85
CA ASP A 356 -27.51 -17.65 -14.91
C ASP A 356 -28.80 -16.83 -14.65
N ALA A 357 -28.67 -15.51 -14.45
CA ALA A 357 -29.81 -14.61 -14.20
C ALA A 357 -30.73 -14.44 -15.43
N GLN A 358 -30.19 -14.30 -16.64
CA GLN A 358 -31.00 -14.19 -17.86
C GLN A 358 -31.74 -15.49 -18.19
N LEU A 359 -31.09 -16.63 -17.93
CA LEU A 359 -31.69 -17.96 -18.08
C LEU A 359 -32.83 -18.18 -17.07
N THR A 360 -32.56 -18.00 -15.79
CA THR A 360 -33.53 -18.25 -14.71
C THR A 360 -34.70 -17.25 -14.67
N SER A 361 -34.50 -16.02 -15.15
CA SER A 361 -35.59 -15.04 -15.31
C SER A 361 -36.50 -15.31 -16.50
N GLY A 362 -36.19 -16.31 -17.35
CA GLY A 362 -36.95 -16.63 -18.54
C GLY A 362 -36.81 -15.60 -19.67
N ARG A 363 -35.79 -14.74 -19.61
CA ARG A 363 -35.43 -13.79 -20.68
C ARG A 363 -34.73 -14.50 -21.83
N TRP A 364 -34.00 -15.58 -21.51
CA TRP A 364 -33.47 -16.51 -22.48
C TRP A 364 -34.38 -17.73 -22.62
N LEU A 365 -34.51 -18.21 -23.86
CA LEU A 365 -35.18 -19.45 -24.19
C LEU A 365 -34.16 -20.48 -24.64
N ILE A 366 -34.40 -21.74 -24.29
CA ILE A 366 -33.54 -22.86 -24.67
C ILE A 366 -34.22 -23.70 -25.74
N SER A 367 -33.43 -24.36 -26.57
CA SER A 367 -33.93 -25.32 -27.54
C SER A 367 -33.81 -26.74 -26.98
N TYR A 368 -34.88 -27.53 -27.09
CA TYR A 368 -34.97 -28.87 -26.50
C TYR A 368 -34.62 -30.00 -27.47
N ALA A 369 -34.39 -29.70 -28.73
CA ALA A 369 -34.29 -30.72 -29.77
C ALA A 369 -32.92 -30.70 -30.44
N GLU A 370 -32.12 -31.72 -30.15
CA GLU A 370 -31.05 -32.15 -31.05
C GLU A 370 -31.67 -32.49 -32.41
N GLY A 371 -31.70 -31.51 -33.33
CA GLY A 371 -32.19 -31.67 -34.71
C GLY A 371 -33.52 -31.02 -35.08
N SER A 372 -34.19 -30.24 -34.21
CA SER A 372 -35.35 -29.41 -34.59
C SER A 372 -35.11 -27.95 -34.21
N ALA A 373 -34.78 -27.12 -35.20
CA ALA A 373 -34.20 -25.79 -34.99
C ALA A 373 -35.15 -24.70 -34.44
N TYR A 374 -36.37 -25.00 -33.96
CA TYR A 374 -37.39 -23.96 -33.75
C TYR A 374 -38.34 -24.12 -32.57
N ARG A 375 -38.09 -25.05 -31.62
CA ARG A 375 -38.87 -25.09 -30.37
C ARG A 375 -38.10 -24.45 -29.23
N TRP A 376 -38.35 -23.16 -29.07
CA TRP A 376 -37.85 -22.35 -27.97
C TRP A 376 -38.83 -22.41 -26.81
N ASP A 377 -38.35 -22.84 -25.66
CA ASP A 377 -39.15 -22.91 -24.44
C ASP A 377 -38.35 -22.29 -23.28
N ARG A 378 -39.06 -21.92 -22.22
CA ARG A 378 -38.42 -21.36 -21.01
C ARG A 378 -37.61 -22.44 -20.31
N TYR A 379 -36.45 -22.07 -19.79
CA TYR A 379 -35.64 -22.95 -18.96
C TYR A 379 -36.37 -23.34 -17.67
N ARG A 380 -36.32 -24.63 -17.32
CA ARG A 380 -36.84 -25.22 -16.10
C ARG A 380 -35.67 -25.78 -15.29
N PHE A 381 -35.84 -25.85 -13.98
CA PHE A 381 -34.76 -26.26 -13.07
C PHE A 381 -34.21 -27.68 -13.30
N TYR A 382 -34.97 -28.55 -13.96
CA TYR A 382 -34.58 -29.93 -14.28
C TYR A 382 -34.06 -30.09 -15.72
N ASP A 383 -33.98 -29.01 -16.49
CA ASP A 383 -33.37 -29.03 -17.81
C ASP A 383 -31.85 -28.98 -17.69
N ASP A 384 -31.15 -29.58 -18.64
CA ASP A 384 -29.69 -29.44 -18.72
C ASP A 384 -29.31 -27.98 -19.03
N ASP A 385 -28.28 -27.48 -18.35
CA ASP A 385 -27.78 -26.13 -18.60
C ASP A 385 -27.29 -25.99 -20.04
N PRO A 386 -27.68 -24.92 -20.76
CA PRO A 386 -27.17 -24.63 -22.10
C PRO A 386 -25.64 -24.62 -22.11
N ARG A 387 -25.02 -25.02 -23.24
CA ARG A 387 -23.56 -25.17 -23.37
C ARG A 387 -22.82 -23.90 -22.95
N LEU A 388 -23.34 -22.73 -23.31
CA LEU A 388 -22.78 -21.44 -22.91
C LEU A 388 -22.72 -21.28 -21.38
N VAL A 389 -23.83 -21.55 -20.70
CA VAL A 389 -23.98 -21.41 -19.25
C VAL A 389 -23.12 -22.45 -18.52
N ALA A 390 -23.21 -23.72 -18.94
CA ALA A 390 -22.43 -24.82 -18.40
C ALA A 390 -20.91 -24.57 -18.55
N THR A 391 -20.48 -24.04 -19.70
CA THR A 391 -19.07 -23.71 -19.94
C THR A 391 -18.61 -22.56 -19.05
N LEU A 392 -19.37 -21.46 -18.98
CA LEU A 392 -19.02 -20.33 -18.11
C LEU A 392 -18.98 -20.71 -16.63
N ALA A 393 -19.93 -21.53 -16.17
CA ALA A 393 -19.95 -22.07 -14.81
C ALA A 393 -18.73 -22.95 -14.52
N ARG A 394 -18.32 -23.78 -15.50
CA ARG A 394 -17.10 -24.60 -15.42
C ARG A 394 -15.85 -23.74 -15.34
N VAL A 395 -15.73 -22.71 -16.18
CA VAL A 395 -14.59 -21.78 -16.12
C VAL A 395 -14.57 -21.02 -14.79
N ARG A 396 -15.72 -20.52 -14.31
CA ARG A 396 -15.85 -19.88 -12.99
C ARG A 396 -15.38 -20.82 -11.86
N LYS A 397 -15.74 -22.10 -11.92
CA LYS A 397 -15.35 -23.11 -10.92
C LYS A 397 -13.85 -23.42 -10.97
N ASN A 398 -13.27 -23.51 -12.17
CA ASN A 398 -11.84 -23.79 -12.36
C ASN A 398 -10.95 -22.59 -12.01
N PHE A 399 -11.51 -21.38 -12.11
CA PHE A 399 -10.82 -20.12 -11.82
C PHE A 399 -11.67 -19.24 -10.89
N PRO A 400 -11.84 -19.63 -9.62
CA PRO A 400 -12.68 -18.89 -8.69
C PRO A 400 -12.11 -17.50 -8.45
N ALA A 401 -12.95 -16.48 -8.64
CA ALA A 401 -12.55 -15.10 -8.46
C ALA A 401 -12.04 -14.85 -7.03
N GLY A 402 -12.67 -15.40 -5.98
CA GLY A 402 -12.24 -15.20 -4.60
C GLY A 402 -10.81 -15.67 -4.27
N ASP A 403 -10.30 -16.69 -4.97
CA ASP A 403 -8.98 -17.28 -4.72
C ASP A 403 -7.90 -16.71 -5.67
N LEU A 404 -8.31 -16.26 -6.85
CA LEU A 404 -7.41 -15.72 -7.89
C LEU A 404 -7.42 -14.19 -7.95
N THR A 405 -8.44 -13.55 -7.37
CA THR A 405 -8.41 -12.15 -7.00
C THR A 405 -7.77 -12.02 -5.64
N VAL A 406 -6.84 -11.08 -5.53
CA VAL A 406 -6.24 -10.71 -4.25
C VAL A 406 -7.34 -10.09 -3.38
N THR A 407 -7.93 -10.87 -2.46
CA THR A 407 -8.91 -10.41 -1.46
C THR A 407 -8.20 -9.68 -0.31
N PRO A 408 -8.72 -8.53 0.17
CA PRO A 408 -8.25 -7.94 1.41
C PRO A 408 -9.01 -8.55 2.59
N SER A 409 -8.29 -9.21 3.49
CA SER A 409 -8.74 -9.33 4.89
C SER A 409 -9.05 -7.94 5.45
N ALA A 410 -10.12 -7.86 6.23
CA ALA A 410 -10.72 -6.73 6.95
C ALA A 410 -9.90 -5.43 7.04
N VAL A 411 -10.59 -4.29 6.97
CA VAL A 411 -10.04 -2.94 7.21
C VAL A 411 -9.24 -2.90 8.51
N ILE A 412 -7.93 -3.06 8.42
CA ILE A 412 -6.98 -2.76 9.48
C ILE A 412 -6.33 -1.44 9.11
N GLU A 413 -6.62 -0.40 9.87
CA GLU A 413 -5.98 0.91 9.72
C GLU A 413 -4.46 0.74 9.86
N SER A 414 -3.69 1.26 8.91
CA SER A 414 -2.21 1.24 8.95
C SER A 414 -1.65 2.45 9.71
N ALA A 415 -0.43 2.34 10.24
CA ALA A 415 0.27 3.47 10.90
C ALA A 415 0.36 4.70 9.99
N ARG A 416 0.60 4.50 8.69
CA ARG A 416 0.60 5.56 7.68
C ARG A 416 -0.74 6.30 7.60
N THR A 417 -1.86 5.59 7.54
CA THR A 417 -3.20 6.18 7.46
C THR A 417 -3.55 6.99 8.71
N THR A 418 -3.14 6.51 9.88
CA THR A 418 -3.31 7.21 11.15
C THR A 418 -2.50 8.51 11.20
N LEU A 419 -1.21 8.46 10.84
CA LEU A 419 -0.32 9.63 10.87
C LEU A 419 -0.68 10.67 9.80
N ALA A 420 -1.25 10.25 8.66
CA ALA A 420 -1.73 11.15 7.61
C ALA A 420 -3.03 11.88 7.99
N ARG A 421 -3.91 11.24 8.80
CA ARG A 421 -5.17 11.82 9.30
C ARG A 421 -4.99 12.67 10.56
N SER A 422 -3.92 12.45 11.32
CA SER A 422 -3.56 13.34 12.42
C SER A 422 -3.34 14.75 11.82
N PRO A 423 -3.92 15.81 12.40
CA PRO A 423 -3.80 17.14 11.84
C PRO A 423 -2.31 17.49 11.74
N ARG A 424 -1.79 17.41 10.52
CA ARG A 424 -0.51 18.02 10.17
C ARG A 424 -0.64 19.46 10.58
N THR A 425 0.01 19.81 11.69
CA THR A 425 0.42 21.17 11.98
C THR A 425 0.92 21.73 10.66
N LYS A 426 0.18 22.70 10.10
CA LYS A 426 0.76 23.70 9.22
C LYS A 426 1.91 24.31 10.02
N VAL A 427 3.07 23.68 9.94
CA VAL A 427 4.33 24.36 10.22
C VAL A 427 4.38 25.38 9.10
N ALA A 428 3.92 26.58 9.39
CA ALA A 428 4.25 27.76 8.61
C ALA A 428 5.72 27.61 8.24
N ARG A 429 6.04 27.70 6.94
CA ARG A 429 7.41 27.76 6.43
C ARG A 429 8.24 28.55 7.44
N ALA A 430 9.03 27.85 8.24
CA ALA A 430 10.11 28.51 8.94
C ALA A 430 10.94 29.09 7.82
N ALA A 431 10.97 30.41 7.77
CA ALA A 431 11.88 31.15 6.93
C ALA A 431 13.29 30.54 7.07
N ARG A 432 14.09 30.73 6.02
CA ARG A 432 15.51 30.41 6.00
C ARG A 432 16.16 30.59 7.39
N PRO A 433 17.13 29.74 7.76
CA PRO A 433 17.96 30.05 8.91
C PRO A 433 18.62 31.41 8.64
N ASP A 434 18.21 32.44 9.36
CA ASP A 434 19.03 33.63 9.47
C ASP A 434 20.35 33.19 10.10
N THR A 435 21.41 33.57 9.40
CA THR A 435 22.84 33.41 9.65
C THR A 435 23.30 33.29 11.11
N PRO A 436 24.46 32.62 11.34
CA PRO A 436 24.99 32.39 12.68
C PRO A 436 25.53 33.67 13.34
N ASP A 437 25.44 33.70 14.67
CA ASP A 437 26.17 34.52 15.64
C ASP A 437 26.36 36.03 15.37
N LYS A 438 25.56 36.83 16.10
CA LYS A 438 26.09 38.04 16.73
C LYS A 438 26.06 37.86 18.23
N ALA A 439 27.26 37.68 18.80
CA ALA A 439 27.51 37.87 20.21
C ALA A 439 26.95 39.21 20.66
N VAL A 440 25.96 39.18 21.57
CA VAL A 440 25.54 40.37 22.30
C VAL A 440 26.61 40.60 23.37
N ILE A 441 27.55 41.49 23.04
CA ILE A 441 28.43 42.14 24.01
C ILE A 441 27.51 42.91 25.00
N PRO A 442 27.59 42.68 26.32
CA PRO A 442 26.82 43.47 27.27
C PRO A 442 27.32 44.93 27.24
N PRO A 443 26.45 45.94 27.27
CA PRO A 443 26.89 47.33 27.32
C PRO A 443 27.62 47.60 28.64
N PRO A 444 28.65 48.49 28.64
CA PRO A 444 29.46 48.76 29.80
C PRO A 444 28.65 49.44 30.91
N ALA A 445 28.98 49.10 32.16
CA ALA A 445 28.42 49.69 33.36
C ALA A 445 28.48 51.22 33.32
N ARG A 446 27.30 51.87 33.29
CA ARG A 446 27.21 53.31 33.56
C ARG A 446 27.38 53.53 35.07
N GLN A 447 28.54 54.05 35.42
CA GLN A 447 28.82 54.69 36.70
C GLN A 447 27.70 55.68 37.06
N ALA A 448 26.99 55.41 38.15
CA ALA A 448 26.17 56.41 38.80
C ALA A 448 27.13 57.40 39.48
N ARG A 449 27.40 58.52 38.79
CA ARG A 449 27.98 59.71 39.42
C ARG A 449 26.95 60.26 40.40
N ALA A 450 27.33 60.26 41.68
CA ALA A 450 26.75 61.10 42.70
C ALA A 450 26.71 62.57 42.21
N ARG A 451 25.53 63.18 42.24
CA ARG A 451 25.40 64.63 42.27
C ARG A 451 24.49 65.01 43.43
N THR A 452 25.19 65.38 44.48
CA THR A 452 24.80 66.23 45.61
C THR A 452 24.10 67.50 45.12
N ILE A 453 22.87 67.71 45.58
CA ILE A 453 22.20 69.00 45.88
C ILE A 453 21.21 68.58 46.99
N GLY A 454 21.27 69.00 48.24
CA GLY A 454 21.63 70.28 48.83
C GLY A 454 20.47 70.66 49.74
N LEU A 455 20.57 70.28 51.02
CA LEU A 455 20.09 70.99 52.21
C LEU A 455 21.04 70.65 53.36
#